data_AF-A0A2H5PMW3-F1
#
_entry.id   AF-A0A2H5PMW3-F1
#
_cell.length_a   1.000
_cell.length_b   1.000
_cell.length_c   1.000
_cell.angle_alpha   90.00
_cell.angle_beta   90.00
_cell.angle_gamma   90.00
#
_symmetry.space_group_name_H-M   'P 1'
#
loop_
_entity.id
_entity.type
_entity.pdbx_description
1 polymer ?
#
loop_
_entity_poly.entity_id
_entity_poly.type
_entity_poly.pdbx_seq_one_letter_code
_entity_poly.pdbx_strand_id
1 'polypeptide(L)'
;MAEGGGNSRYVKLTKEQTPVEDDIKPGELNQPIEVPQLNVHRCNECGQPLPEDFEPPADEPWTTGIFGCTEDTESCWTGFFCPCVLFGRNVEKMREDTPWTHPCICHAVCIEGGVALAAATAVFHGIDPRTSFLICEGLFFAWWMCGIYTGNLRQNLQKKYHLKNSPCEPCLVNCCLHWCALCQEHREMKNRLSDNVAMPMTVVNPPPVQEMNSAPENQDPAPSSGNGTTMEMQAL
;
A
#
# COMPACT_ATOMS: atom_id res chain seq x y z
N MET A 1 14.75 22.06 25.36
CA MET A 1 15.13 21.54 24.03
C MET A 1 15.65 20.14 24.27
N ALA A 2 15.02 19.12 23.67
CA ALA A 2 15.15 17.73 24.08
C ALA A 2 16.53 17.15 23.75
N GLU A 3 17.11 16.44 24.74
CA GLU A 3 18.29 15.59 24.59
C GLU A 3 17.88 14.25 23.96
N GLY A 4 18.56 13.87 22.87
CA GLY A 4 18.47 12.53 22.28
C GLY A 4 19.82 11.85 22.37
N GLY A 5 20.10 11.19 23.49
CA GLY A 5 21.32 10.43 23.71
C GLY A 5 21.41 9.21 22.81
N GLY A 6 22.19 9.31 21.72
CA GLY A 6 22.62 8.16 20.94
C GLY A 6 23.56 7.31 21.79
N ASN A 7 23.08 6.17 22.28
CA ASN A 7 23.86 5.25 23.09
C ASN A 7 24.99 4.64 22.21
N SER A 8 26.21 5.17 22.30
CA SER A 8 27.36 4.60 21.59
C SER A 8 27.69 3.23 22.17
N ARG A 9 27.26 2.16 21.51
CA ARG A 9 27.59 0.80 21.92
C ARG A 9 28.97 0.44 21.36
N TYR A 10 30.01 0.56 22.19
CA TYR A 10 31.32 0.04 21.85
C TYR A 10 31.23 -1.48 21.65
N VAL A 11 31.52 -1.95 20.45
CA VAL A 11 31.62 -3.38 20.15
C VAL A 11 33.01 -3.84 20.57
N LYS A 12 33.08 -4.80 21.50
CA LYS A 12 34.34 -5.41 21.93
C LYS A 12 34.78 -6.39 20.86
N LEU A 13 35.79 -6.01 20.08
CA LEU A 13 36.41 -6.90 19.10
C LEU A 13 37.13 -8.03 19.85
N THR A 14 36.62 -9.26 19.73
CA THR A 14 37.32 -10.47 20.17
C THR A 14 38.30 -10.91 19.09
N LYS A 15 39.43 -11.50 19.51
CA LYS A 15 40.57 -11.90 18.66
C LYS A 15 40.25 -12.99 17.62
N GLU A 16 39.01 -13.45 17.57
CA GLU A 16 38.51 -14.55 16.75
C GLU A 16 37.71 -13.99 15.57
N GLN A 17 38.33 -13.15 14.76
CA GLN A 17 37.89 -12.94 13.39
C GLN A 17 38.89 -13.69 12.52
N THR A 18 38.38 -14.69 11.80
CA THR A 18 38.96 -15.52 10.72
C THR A 18 40.48 -15.44 10.54
N PRO A 19 41.22 -16.58 10.47
CA PRO A 19 42.66 -16.55 10.19
C PRO A 19 42.90 -15.81 8.87
N VAL A 20 43.40 -14.57 8.99
CA VAL A 20 43.82 -13.76 7.85
C VAL A 20 45.18 -14.30 7.45
N GLU A 21 45.20 -15.23 6.50
CA GLU A 21 46.41 -15.80 5.91
C GLU A 21 47.06 -14.88 4.85
N ASP A 22 46.71 -13.60 4.80
CA ASP A 22 47.31 -12.65 3.85
C ASP A 22 48.18 -11.62 4.56
N ASP A 23 49.42 -11.48 4.07
CA ASP A 23 50.43 -10.54 4.53
C ASP A 23 49.85 -9.11 4.64
N ILE A 24 49.83 -8.56 5.85
CA ILE A 24 49.34 -7.21 6.15
C ILE A 24 50.19 -6.19 5.37
N LYS A 25 49.60 -5.53 4.37
CA LYS A 25 50.30 -4.51 3.58
C LYS A 25 50.38 -3.17 4.33
N PRO A 26 51.49 -2.41 4.22
CA PRO A 26 51.59 -1.09 4.85
C PRO A 26 50.51 -0.14 4.32
N GLY A 27 49.58 0.26 5.20
CA GLY A 27 48.48 1.18 4.88
C GLY A 27 47.08 0.61 5.13
N GLU A 28 46.93 -0.70 5.29
CA GLU A 28 45.60 -1.33 5.54
C GLU A 28 45.13 -1.19 7.00
N LEU A 29 46.05 -0.95 7.95
CA LEU A 29 45.73 -0.88 9.37
C LEU A 29 44.84 0.31 9.76
N ASN A 30 44.74 1.33 8.91
CA ASN A 30 43.89 2.51 9.12
C ASN A 30 42.63 2.50 8.23
N GLN A 31 42.33 1.39 7.56
CA GLN A 31 41.09 1.32 6.79
C GLN A 31 39.87 1.20 7.72
N PRO A 32 38.76 1.88 7.41
CA PRO A 32 37.51 1.69 8.13
C PRO A 32 37.10 0.22 8.05
N ILE A 33 36.87 -0.40 9.21
CA ILE A 33 36.33 -1.76 9.28
C ILE A 33 34.85 -1.68 8.87
N GLU A 34 34.48 -2.33 7.78
CA GLU A 34 33.06 -2.55 7.47
C GLU A 34 32.47 -3.48 8.52
N VAL A 35 31.55 -2.97 9.33
CA VAL A 35 30.80 -3.75 10.30
C VAL A 35 29.43 -4.06 9.67
N PRO A 36 29.14 -5.31 9.26
CA PRO A 36 27.86 -5.66 8.64
C PRO A 36 26.64 -5.28 9.49
N GLN A 37 26.83 -5.29 10.82
CA GLN A 37 25.83 -4.89 11.83
C GLN A 37 25.47 -3.39 11.79
N LEU A 38 26.19 -2.55 11.04
CA LEU A 38 25.85 -1.14 10.83
C LEU A 38 24.92 -0.93 9.63
N ASN A 39 24.85 -1.89 8.69
CA ASN A 39 24.03 -1.78 7.48
C ASN A 39 22.61 -2.35 7.66
N VAL A 40 22.08 -2.24 8.88
CA VAL A 40 20.75 -2.74 9.22
C VAL A 40 19.70 -1.79 8.66
N HIS A 41 18.78 -2.32 7.85
CA HIS A 41 17.66 -1.55 7.34
C HIS A 41 16.78 -1.09 8.52
N ARG A 42 16.46 0.20 8.59
CA ARG A 42 15.72 0.80 9.70
C ARG A 42 14.39 1.33 9.22
N CYS A 43 13.38 1.24 10.07
CA CYS A 43 12.09 1.88 9.82
C CYS A 43 12.27 3.40 9.70
N ASN A 44 11.72 4.01 8.65
CA ASN A 44 11.80 5.46 8.42
C ASN A 44 11.01 6.30 9.44
N GLU A 45 10.02 5.71 10.11
CA GLU A 45 9.19 6.41 11.11
C GLU A 45 9.74 6.29 12.53
N CYS A 46 10.10 5.07 12.96
CA CYS A 46 10.53 4.81 14.34
C CYS A 46 12.03 4.50 14.50
N GLY A 47 12.78 4.36 13.42
CA GLY A 47 14.24 4.11 13.44
C GLY A 47 14.66 2.72 13.93
N GLN A 48 13.69 1.83 14.21
CA GLN A 48 13.94 0.48 14.68
C GLN A 48 14.58 -0.39 13.58
N PRO A 49 15.50 -1.30 13.94
CA PRO A 49 16.05 -2.27 13.00
C PRO A 49 14.92 -3.20 12.52
N LEU A 50 14.80 -3.34 11.21
CA LEU A 50 13.85 -4.23 10.57
C LEU A 50 14.43 -5.66 10.53
N PRO A 51 13.60 -6.72 10.72
CA PRO A 51 14.03 -8.10 10.50
C PRO A 51 14.66 -8.31 9.11
N GLU A 52 15.54 -9.30 8.96
CA GLU A 52 16.15 -9.64 7.65
C GLU A 52 15.10 -10.10 6.62
N ASP A 53 14.03 -10.74 7.08
CA ASP A 53 12.87 -11.16 6.27
C ASP A 53 11.81 -10.05 6.10
N PHE A 54 12.11 -8.81 6.52
CA PHE A 54 11.19 -7.71 6.32
C PHE A 54 11.20 -7.29 4.85
N GLU A 55 10.20 -7.74 4.11
CA GLU A 55 9.81 -7.07 2.89
C GLU A 55 8.91 -5.88 3.26
N PRO A 56 9.17 -4.68 2.71
CA PRO A 56 8.21 -3.60 2.80
C PRO A 56 6.90 -4.11 2.21
N PRO A 57 5.73 -3.73 2.75
CA PRO A 57 4.45 -4.33 2.34
C PRO A 57 4.09 -4.29 0.84
N ALA A 58 4.92 -3.73 -0.06
CA ALA A 58 4.59 -3.44 -1.45
C ALA A 58 4.63 -4.63 -2.42
N ASP A 59 4.10 -5.80 -2.04
CA ASP A 59 4.25 -7.03 -2.83
C ASP A 59 2.95 -7.59 -3.43
N GLU A 60 1.78 -7.06 -3.07
CA GLU A 60 0.53 -7.51 -3.68
C GLU A 60 0.50 -7.07 -5.17
N PRO A 61 0.38 -8.01 -6.12
CA PRO A 61 0.25 -7.64 -7.52
C PRO A 61 -1.08 -6.94 -7.76
N TRP A 62 -1.11 -6.05 -8.75
CA TRP A 62 -2.37 -5.51 -9.28
C TRP A 62 -3.24 -6.67 -9.78
N THR A 63 -4.52 -6.69 -9.41
CA THR A 63 -5.44 -7.77 -9.84
C THR A 63 -5.74 -7.71 -11.34
N THR A 64 -5.64 -6.52 -11.94
CA THR A 64 -5.89 -6.30 -13.37
C THR A 64 -4.78 -5.48 -14.02
N GLY A 65 -4.56 -5.73 -15.31
CA GLY A 65 -3.63 -4.95 -16.12
C GLY A 65 -4.13 -3.53 -16.40
N ILE A 66 -3.21 -2.61 -16.71
CA ILE A 66 -3.56 -1.21 -17.01
C ILE A 66 -4.45 -1.09 -18.25
N PHE A 67 -4.26 -1.94 -19.27
CA PHE A 67 -5.07 -1.95 -20.49
C PHE A 67 -6.38 -2.73 -20.37
N GLY A 68 -6.72 -3.25 -19.18
CA GLY A 68 -7.95 -4.01 -18.92
C GLY A 68 -9.22 -3.16 -18.86
N CYS A 69 -9.29 -2.00 -19.53
CA CYS A 69 -10.42 -1.07 -19.41
C CYS A 69 -11.77 -1.72 -19.71
N THR A 70 -11.80 -2.63 -20.68
CA THR A 70 -13.02 -3.30 -21.14
C THR A 70 -13.48 -4.45 -20.23
N GLU A 71 -12.68 -4.85 -19.23
CA GLU A 71 -13.04 -5.92 -18.29
C GLU A 71 -14.21 -5.52 -17.38
N ASP A 72 -14.40 -4.21 -17.14
CA ASP A 72 -15.58 -3.66 -16.47
C ASP A 72 -16.25 -2.63 -17.38
N THR A 73 -17.28 -3.08 -18.10
CA THR A 73 -17.98 -2.26 -19.09
C THR A 73 -18.58 -1.00 -18.46
N GLU A 74 -19.21 -1.09 -17.28
CA GLU A 74 -19.80 0.07 -16.62
C GLU A 74 -18.75 1.13 -16.28
N SER A 75 -17.64 0.71 -15.69
CA SER A 75 -16.51 1.59 -15.37
C SER A 75 -15.90 2.21 -16.63
N CYS A 76 -15.79 1.42 -17.70
CA CYS A 76 -15.30 1.87 -19.00
C CYS A 76 -16.20 2.96 -19.61
N TRP A 77 -17.51 2.75 -19.67
CA TRP A 77 -18.43 3.75 -20.20
C TRP A 77 -18.48 4.98 -19.30
N THR A 78 -18.55 4.77 -17.98
CA THR A 78 -18.66 5.86 -17.01
C THR A 78 -17.48 6.80 -17.14
N GLY A 79 -16.26 6.30 -17.14
CA GLY A 79 -15.18 7.25 -17.20
C GLY A 79 -14.92 7.80 -18.62
N PHE A 80 -15.35 7.13 -19.70
CA PHE A 80 -15.12 7.65 -21.05
C PHE A 80 -16.02 8.87 -21.29
N PHE A 81 -17.28 8.78 -20.84
CA PHE A 81 -18.24 9.88 -20.95
C PHE A 81 -18.22 10.84 -19.74
N CYS A 82 -17.73 10.37 -18.60
CA CYS A 82 -17.79 11.09 -17.33
C CYS A 82 -16.60 10.73 -16.41
N PRO A 83 -15.36 11.07 -16.82
CA PRO A 83 -14.15 10.73 -16.05
C PRO A 83 -14.15 11.36 -14.66
N CYS A 84 -14.75 12.55 -14.50
CA CYS A 84 -14.87 13.23 -13.21
C CYS A 84 -15.73 12.45 -12.19
N VAL A 85 -16.79 11.76 -12.64
CA VAL A 85 -17.63 10.92 -11.77
C VAL A 85 -16.87 9.67 -11.35
N LEU A 86 -16.19 9.02 -12.29
CA LEU A 86 -15.39 7.83 -11.98
C LEU A 86 -14.27 8.18 -10.99
N PHE A 87 -13.60 9.31 -11.21
CA PHE A 87 -12.60 9.84 -10.29
C PHE A 87 -13.19 10.19 -8.92
N GLY A 88 -14.34 10.86 -8.87
CA GLY A 88 -14.99 11.20 -7.61
C GLY A 88 -15.35 9.96 -6.79
N ARG A 89 -15.90 8.93 -7.44
CA ARG A 89 -16.21 7.63 -6.82
C ARG A 89 -14.95 6.93 -6.31
N ASN A 90 -13.84 7.02 -7.05
CA ASN A 90 -12.56 6.47 -6.61
C ASN A 90 -12.05 7.16 -5.34
N VAL A 91 -12.17 8.48 -5.25
CA VAL A 91 -11.75 9.25 -4.06
C VAL A 91 -12.62 8.92 -2.86
N GLU A 92 -13.94 8.90 -3.00
CA GLU A 92 -14.88 8.56 -1.91
C GLU A 92 -14.58 7.17 -1.33
N LYS A 93 -14.27 6.22 -2.21
CA LYS A 93 -13.90 4.85 -1.82
C LYS A 93 -12.56 4.76 -1.08
N MET A 94 -11.66 5.70 -1.36
CA MET A 94 -10.39 5.83 -0.66
C MET A 94 -10.49 6.64 0.63
N ARG A 95 -11.42 7.59 0.70
CA ARG A 95 -11.61 8.58 1.75
C ARG A 95 -13.06 8.61 2.19
N GLU A 96 -13.36 7.87 3.26
CA GLU A 96 -14.74 7.69 3.79
C GLU A 96 -15.37 9.01 4.27
N ASP A 97 -14.57 10.02 4.60
CA ASP A 97 -14.98 11.33 5.06
C ASP A 97 -15.31 12.32 3.92
N THR A 98 -15.02 11.95 2.67
CA THR A 98 -15.13 12.85 1.51
C THR A 98 -16.20 12.34 0.54
N PRO A 99 -17.35 13.03 0.39
CA PRO A 99 -18.37 12.62 -0.57
C PRO A 99 -17.83 12.70 -1.99
N TRP A 100 -18.22 11.79 -2.89
CA TRP A 100 -17.71 11.73 -4.27
C TRP A 100 -17.96 13.00 -5.09
N THR A 101 -18.98 13.78 -4.73
CA THR A 101 -19.38 15.01 -5.42
C THR A 101 -18.33 16.10 -5.32
N HIS A 102 -17.63 16.24 -4.18
CA HIS A 102 -16.58 17.24 -3.99
C HIS A 102 -15.40 17.08 -4.98
N PRO A 103 -14.70 15.92 -5.01
CA PRO A 103 -13.64 15.67 -5.98
C PRO A 103 -14.15 15.65 -7.43
N CYS A 104 -15.38 15.18 -7.66
CA CYS A 104 -15.99 15.22 -9.00
C CYS A 104 -16.17 16.66 -9.51
N ILE A 105 -16.77 17.54 -8.71
CA ILE A 105 -16.98 18.95 -9.09
C ILE A 105 -15.64 19.65 -9.31
N CYS A 106 -14.67 19.42 -8.41
CA CYS A 106 -13.32 19.97 -8.55
C CYS A 106 -12.68 19.53 -9.87
N HIS A 107 -12.73 18.24 -10.20
CA HIS A 107 -12.18 17.73 -11.46
C HIS A 107 -12.93 18.29 -12.68
N ALA A 108 -14.26 18.33 -12.64
CA ALA A 108 -15.07 18.86 -13.72
C ALA A 108 -14.81 20.35 -13.97
N VAL A 109 -14.69 21.17 -12.92
CA VAL A 109 -14.43 22.61 -13.08
C VAL A 109 -13.00 22.87 -13.54
N CYS A 110 -12.01 22.25 -12.89
CA CYS A 110 -10.59 22.56 -13.14
C CYS A 110 -10.09 21.99 -14.47
N ILE A 111 -10.58 20.82 -14.88
CA ILE A 111 -10.09 20.12 -16.07
C ILE A 111 -11.04 20.30 -17.24
N GLU A 112 -12.27 19.81 -17.13
CA GLU A 112 -13.25 19.90 -18.23
C GLU A 112 -13.64 21.36 -18.49
N GLY A 113 -13.89 22.13 -17.43
CA GLY A 113 -14.21 23.56 -17.51
C GLY A 113 -13.06 24.39 -18.08
N GLY A 114 -11.81 24.08 -17.70
CA GLY A 114 -10.62 24.73 -18.24
C GLY A 114 -10.45 24.47 -19.74
N VAL A 115 -10.62 23.22 -20.18
CA VAL A 115 -10.56 22.85 -21.60
C VAL A 115 -11.71 23.49 -22.39
N ALA A 116 -12.94 23.46 -21.86
CA ALA A 116 -14.09 24.08 -22.50
C ALA A 116 -13.92 25.60 -22.66
N LEU A 117 -13.39 26.28 -21.64
CA LEU A 117 -13.09 27.71 -21.69
C LEU A 117 -12.00 28.04 -22.73
N ALA A 118 -10.92 27.24 -22.76
CA ALA A 118 -9.86 27.37 -23.74
C ALA A 118 -10.38 27.19 -25.18
N ALA A 119 -11.20 26.16 -25.41
CA ALA A 119 -11.83 25.90 -26.71
C ALA A 119 -12.77 27.04 -27.12
N ALA A 120 -13.63 27.52 -26.21
CA ALA A 120 -14.52 28.65 -26.47
C ALA A 120 -13.72 29.91 -26.82
N THR A 121 -12.62 30.17 -26.11
CA THR A 121 -11.75 31.33 -26.37
C THR A 121 -11.12 31.22 -27.77
N ALA A 122 -10.63 30.04 -28.16
CA ALA A 122 -10.08 29.80 -29.49
C ALA A 122 -11.11 30.01 -30.61
N VAL A 123 -12.36 29.59 -30.40
CA VAL A 123 -13.45 29.71 -31.39
C VAL A 123 -13.97 31.14 -31.52
N PHE A 124 -14.23 31.82 -30.39
CA PHE A 124 -14.89 33.13 -30.40
C PHE A 124 -13.93 34.31 -30.55
N HIS A 125 -12.69 34.19 -30.07
CA HIS A 125 -11.72 35.28 -30.08
C HIS A 125 -10.54 35.06 -31.06
N GLY A 126 -10.48 33.88 -31.69
CA GLY A 126 -9.39 33.49 -32.55
C GLY A 126 -8.10 33.16 -31.79
N ILE A 127 -7.10 32.67 -32.52
CA ILE A 127 -5.81 32.25 -31.98
C ILE A 127 -4.79 33.37 -32.20
N ASP A 128 -4.76 34.36 -31.31
CA ASP A 128 -3.63 35.30 -31.25
C ASP A 128 -2.41 34.60 -30.61
N PRO A 129 -1.16 34.87 -31.05
CA PRO A 129 0.03 34.22 -30.49
C PRO A 129 0.18 34.36 -28.97
N ARG A 130 -0.24 35.48 -28.37
CA ARG A 130 -0.20 35.67 -26.91
C ARG A 130 -1.28 34.87 -26.20
N THR A 131 -2.50 34.87 -26.74
CA THR A 131 -3.61 34.08 -26.20
C THR A 131 -3.34 32.58 -26.33
N SER A 132 -2.75 32.14 -27.44
CA SER A 132 -2.34 30.75 -27.64
C SER A 132 -1.29 30.33 -26.61
N PHE A 133 -0.29 31.18 -26.32
CA PHE A 133 0.73 30.89 -25.33
C PHE A 133 0.11 30.72 -23.93
N LEU A 134 -0.76 31.65 -23.52
CA LEU A 134 -1.46 31.58 -22.23
C LEU A 134 -2.38 30.36 -22.11
N ILE A 135 -3.10 30.01 -23.19
CA ILE A 135 -3.93 28.80 -23.24
C ILE A 135 -3.06 27.55 -23.10
N CYS A 136 -1.95 27.47 -23.83
CA CYS A 136 -1.04 26.32 -23.75
C CYS A 136 -0.43 26.16 -22.36
N GLU A 137 0.04 27.25 -21.74
CA GLU A 137 0.54 27.20 -20.36
C GLU A 137 -0.56 26.76 -19.40
N GLY A 138 -1.75 27.36 -19.48
CA GLY A 138 -2.88 27.00 -18.62
C GLY A 138 -3.29 25.54 -18.74
N LEU A 139 -3.38 25.00 -19.95
CA LEU A 139 -3.70 23.60 -20.20
C LEU A 139 -2.59 22.66 -19.68
N PHE A 140 -1.31 23.03 -19.86
CA PHE A 140 -0.21 22.25 -19.33
C PHE A 140 -0.21 22.21 -17.80
N PHE A 141 -0.41 23.35 -17.13
CA PHE A 141 -0.52 23.40 -15.68
C PHE A 141 -1.74 22.64 -15.16
N ALA A 142 -2.91 22.77 -15.80
CA ALA A 142 -4.10 22.02 -15.43
C ALA A 142 -3.90 20.50 -15.57
N TRP A 143 -3.31 20.06 -16.69
CA TRP A 143 -2.98 18.66 -16.93
C TRP A 143 -1.96 18.12 -15.90
N TRP A 144 -0.90 18.89 -15.64
CA TRP A 144 0.12 18.55 -14.64
C TRP A 144 -0.49 18.39 -13.24
N MET A 145 -1.32 19.34 -12.82
CA MET A 145 -2.01 19.30 -11.51
C MET A 145 -2.99 18.14 -11.42
N CYS A 146 -3.73 17.83 -12.50
CA CYS A 146 -4.55 16.63 -12.59
C CYS A 146 -3.72 15.36 -12.43
N GLY A 147 -2.59 15.27 -13.12
CA GLY A 147 -1.65 14.14 -13.06
C GLY A 147 -1.11 13.92 -11.64
N ILE A 148 -0.71 14.99 -10.94
CA ILE A 148 -0.28 14.91 -9.54
C ILE A 148 -1.43 14.45 -8.64
N TYR A 149 -2.61 15.05 -8.76
CA TYR A 149 -3.72 14.76 -7.86
C TYR A 149 -4.21 13.30 -8.00
N THR A 150 -4.34 12.85 -9.24
CA THR A 150 -4.69 11.46 -9.55
C THR A 150 -3.55 10.50 -9.21
N GLY A 151 -2.29 10.89 -9.40
CA GLY A 151 -1.13 10.11 -8.95
C GLY A 151 -1.07 9.95 -7.43
N ASN A 152 -1.45 10.97 -6.66
CA ASN A 152 -1.58 10.87 -5.20
C ASN A 152 -2.67 9.87 -4.80
N LEU A 153 -3.78 9.80 -5.53
CA LEU A 153 -4.81 8.80 -5.29
C LEU A 153 -4.25 7.39 -5.52
N ARG A 154 -3.53 7.16 -6.62
CA ARG A 154 -2.84 5.88 -6.90
C ARG A 154 -1.87 5.49 -5.80
N GLN A 155 -1.07 6.44 -5.32
CA GLN A 155 -0.13 6.21 -4.22
C GLN A 155 -0.84 5.86 -2.91
N ASN A 156 -1.94 6.55 -2.59
CA ASN A 156 -2.76 6.20 -1.43
C ASN A 156 -3.39 4.82 -1.59
N LEU A 157 -3.82 4.45 -2.80
CA LEU A 157 -4.35 3.13 -3.12
C LEU A 157 -3.29 2.04 -2.90
N GLN A 158 -2.09 2.25 -3.43
CA GLN A 158 -0.96 1.33 -3.28
C GLN A 158 -0.55 1.18 -1.81
N LYS A 159 -0.55 2.27 -1.04
CA LYS A 159 -0.29 2.21 0.41
C LYS A 159 -1.39 1.47 1.17
N LYS A 160 -2.67 1.73 0.85
CA LYS A 160 -3.83 1.13 1.52
C LYS A 160 -3.92 -0.37 1.28
N TYR A 161 -3.62 -0.82 0.07
CA TYR A 161 -3.73 -2.23 -0.33
C TYR A 161 -2.38 -2.92 -0.54
N HIS A 162 -1.28 -2.29 -0.09
CA HIS A 162 0.04 -2.93 -0.12
C HIS A 162 0.46 -3.38 -1.53
N LEU A 163 0.05 -2.61 -2.55
CA LEU A 163 0.21 -2.97 -3.95
C LEU A 163 1.62 -2.63 -4.45
N LYS A 164 2.10 -3.45 -5.38
CA LYS A 164 3.35 -3.23 -6.09
C LYS A 164 3.42 -1.85 -6.74
N ASN A 165 4.56 -1.18 -6.56
CA ASN A 165 4.88 0.04 -7.26
C ASN A 165 4.89 -0.21 -8.78
N SER A 166 4.18 0.63 -9.53
CA SER A 166 4.24 0.54 -10.99
C SER A 166 5.66 0.91 -11.46
N PRO A 167 6.17 0.28 -12.54
CA PRO A 167 7.53 0.51 -13.04
C PRO A 167 7.77 1.91 -13.63
N CYS A 168 6.74 2.76 -13.71
CA CYS A 168 6.84 4.17 -14.05
C CYS A 168 6.50 5.02 -12.82
N GLU A 169 7.22 6.14 -12.66
CA GLU A 169 6.84 7.24 -11.76
C GLU A 169 5.32 7.48 -11.87
N PRO A 170 4.58 7.56 -10.75
CA PRO A 170 3.11 7.65 -10.73
C PRO A 170 2.53 8.74 -11.64
N CYS A 171 3.28 9.84 -11.82
CA CYS A 171 2.92 10.94 -12.73
C CYS A 171 2.89 10.52 -14.20
N LEU A 172 3.84 9.70 -14.69
CA LEU A 172 3.96 9.38 -16.12
C LEU A 172 2.80 8.51 -16.62
N VAL A 173 2.35 7.57 -15.80
CA VAL A 173 1.22 6.69 -16.11
C VAL A 173 -0.08 7.48 -16.18
N ASN A 174 -0.33 8.37 -15.22
CA ASN A 174 -1.54 9.20 -15.22
C ASN A 174 -1.49 10.34 -16.25
N CYS A 175 -0.31 10.72 -16.72
CA CYS A 175 -0.12 11.70 -17.78
C CYS A 175 -0.45 11.08 -19.15
N CYS A 176 0.09 9.90 -19.48
CA CYS A 176 -0.05 9.30 -20.82
C CYS A 176 -1.21 8.29 -20.95
N LEU A 177 -1.66 7.70 -19.85
CA LEU A 177 -2.70 6.65 -19.80
C LEU A 177 -3.77 6.96 -18.76
N HIS A 178 -4.09 8.25 -18.57
CA HIS A 178 -5.04 8.75 -17.57
C HIS A 178 -6.32 7.91 -17.48
N TRP A 179 -6.93 7.66 -18.64
CA TRP A 179 -8.14 6.86 -18.80
C TRP A 179 -8.02 5.45 -18.23
N CYS A 180 -6.94 4.77 -18.62
CA CYS A 180 -6.68 3.39 -18.29
C CYS A 180 -6.32 3.21 -16.82
N ALA A 181 -5.52 4.13 -16.29
CA ALA A 181 -5.15 4.17 -14.88
C ALA A 181 -6.39 4.36 -13.98
N LEU A 182 -7.28 5.29 -14.33
CA LEU A 182 -8.50 5.55 -13.57
C LEU A 182 -9.43 4.34 -13.50
N CYS A 183 -9.59 3.64 -14.63
CA CYS A 183 -10.36 2.40 -14.70
C CYS A 183 -9.70 1.28 -13.91
N GLN A 184 -8.37 1.12 -14.01
CA GLN A 184 -7.61 0.12 -13.26
C GLN A 184 -7.78 0.33 -11.75
N GLU A 185 -7.63 1.56 -11.27
CA GLU A 185 -7.82 1.91 -9.86
C GLU A 185 -9.24 1.60 -9.38
N HIS A 186 -10.25 1.93 -10.18
CA HIS A 186 -11.64 1.63 -9.86
C HIS A 186 -11.88 0.12 -9.69
N ARG A 187 -11.40 -0.69 -10.65
CA ARG A 187 -11.52 -2.15 -10.64
C ARG A 187 -10.79 -2.76 -9.45
N GLU A 188 -9.56 -2.31 -9.18
CA GLU A 188 -8.77 -2.80 -8.05
C GLU A 188 -9.53 -2.60 -6.73
N MET A 189 -10.05 -1.40 -6.49
CA MET A 189 -10.86 -1.15 -5.30
C MET A 189 -12.16 -1.96 -5.27
N LYS A 190 -12.77 -2.25 -6.43
CA LYS A 190 -14.02 -3.04 -6.53
C LYS A 190 -13.77 -4.50 -6.16
N ASN A 191 -12.73 -5.10 -6.73
CA ASN A 191 -12.34 -6.48 -6.48
C ASN A 191 -11.97 -6.72 -5.01
N ARG A 192 -11.15 -5.83 -4.42
CA ARG A 192 -10.73 -5.97 -3.01
C ARG A 192 -11.89 -5.80 -2.02
N LEU A 193 -12.92 -5.01 -2.36
CA LEU A 193 -14.12 -4.90 -1.52
C LEU A 193 -15.00 -6.14 -1.61
N SER A 194 -15.16 -6.74 -2.80
CA SER A 194 -15.87 -8.01 -2.91
C SER A 194 -15.17 -9.13 -2.14
N ASP A 195 -13.84 -9.16 -2.12
CA ASP A 195 -13.09 -10.17 -1.37
C ASP A 195 -13.26 -10.00 0.15
N ASN A 196 -13.26 -8.76 0.66
CA ASN A 196 -13.53 -8.48 2.07
C ASN A 196 -14.96 -8.89 2.49
N VAL A 197 -15.94 -8.74 1.62
CA VAL A 197 -17.34 -9.16 1.89
C VAL A 197 -17.50 -10.68 1.83
N ALA A 198 -16.67 -11.37 1.04
CA ALA A 198 -16.76 -12.83 0.84
C ALA A 198 -16.11 -13.65 1.97
N MET A 199 -15.30 -13.06 2.84
CA MET A 199 -14.73 -13.74 4.01
C MET A 199 -15.78 -13.83 5.13
N PRO A 200 -16.36 -15.01 5.45
CA PRO A 200 -17.23 -15.12 6.62
C PRO A 200 -16.40 -14.83 7.88
N MET A 201 -16.86 -13.90 8.73
CA MET A 201 -16.25 -13.68 10.04
C MET A 201 -16.12 -15.03 10.75
N THR A 202 -14.89 -15.45 11.03
CA THR A 202 -14.64 -16.62 11.87
C THR A 202 -15.09 -16.27 13.28
N VAL A 203 -16.24 -16.82 13.70
CA VAL A 203 -16.68 -16.73 15.10
C VAL A 203 -15.68 -17.50 15.95
N VAL A 204 -14.75 -16.78 16.58
CA VAL A 204 -13.85 -17.35 17.57
C VAL A 204 -14.68 -17.59 18.83
N ASN A 205 -15.06 -18.84 19.06
CA ASN A 205 -15.70 -19.22 20.32
C ASN A 205 -14.69 -19.01 21.47
N PRO A 206 -15.07 -18.32 22.56
CA PRO A 206 -14.19 -18.13 23.69
C PRO A 206 -13.80 -19.49 24.28
N PRO A 207 -12.54 -19.66 24.72
CA PRO A 207 -12.11 -20.89 25.38
C PRO A 207 -12.99 -21.14 26.63
N PRO A 208 -13.35 -22.39 26.92
CA PRO A 208 -14.12 -22.72 28.12
C PRO A 208 -13.38 -22.22 29.35
N VAL A 209 -14.12 -21.63 30.29
CA VAL A 209 -13.57 -21.07 31.53
C VAL A 209 -12.81 -22.16 32.27
N GLN A 210 -11.48 -22.04 32.33
CA GLN A 210 -10.64 -22.92 33.14
C GLN A 210 -10.77 -22.50 34.60
N GLU A 211 -11.42 -23.33 35.42
CA GLU A 211 -11.39 -23.18 36.87
C GLU A 211 -10.03 -23.63 37.41
N MET A 212 -9.31 -22.72 38.06
CA MET A 212 -8.07 -23.04 38.76
C MET A 212 -8.41 -23.53 40.16
N ASN A 213 -8.50 -24.85 40.33
CA ASN A 213 -8.65 -25.46 41.65
C ASN A 213 -7.32 -25.36 42.41
N SER A 214 -7.23 -24.40 43.35
CA SER A 214 -6.13 -24.33 44.31
C SER A 214 -6.44 -25.25 45.50
N ALA A 215 -6.22 -26.55 45.35
CA ALA A 215 -6.19 -27.49 46.47
C ALA A 215 -4.86 -28.27 46.42
N PRO A 216 -4.15 -28.45 47.56
CA PRO A 216 -2.94 -29.24 47.59
C PRO A 216 -3.33 -30.73 47.63
N GLU A 217 -3.16 -31.44 46.53
CA GLU A 217 -3.39 -32.87 46.46
C GLU A 217 -2.14 -33.61 46.97
N ASN A 218 -2.20 -34.02 48.24
CA ASN A 218 -1.31 -35.01 48.82
C ASN A 218 -1.95 -36.39 48.59
N GLN A 219 -1.39 -37.22 47.70
CA GLN A 219 -1.21 -38.68 47.86
C GLN A 219 -0.84 -39.40 46.54
N ASP A 220 0.40 -39.91 46.51
CA ASP A 220 0.97 -41.17 45.98
C ASP A 220 0.67 -41.75 44.57
N PRO A 221 1.64 -42.47 43.94
CA PRO A 221 1.59 -42.85 42.53
C PRO A 221 1.04 -44.28 42.24
N ALA A 222 0.27 -44.38 41.13
CA ALA A 222 0.09 -45.55 40.22
C ALA A 222 -0.62 -46.83 40.80
N PRO A 223 -1.23 -47.75 40.00
CA PRO A 223 -0.87 -48.14 38.63
C PRO A 223 -2.02 -48.51 37.63
N SER A 224 -1.57 -48.95 36.45
CA SER A 224 -2.28 -49.33 35.22
C SER A 224 -3.27 -50.51 35.29
N SER A 225 -4.15 -50.60 34.27
CA SER A 225 -4.85 -51.77 33.68
C SER A 225 -6.35 -51.47 33.56
N GLY A 226 -7.12 -51.76 32.51
CA GLY A 226 -6.96 -52.56 31.30
C GLY A 226 -8.30 -52.51 30.53
N ASN A 227 -8.28 -52.93 29.26
CA ASN A 227 -9.42 -52.96 28.33
C ASN A 227 -10.66 -53.71 28.85
N GLY A 228 -11.87 -53.31 28.40
CA GLY A 228 -13.06 -54.16 28.51
C GLY A 228 -14.38 -53.47 28.12
N THR A 229 -14.81 -53.70 26.89
CA THR A 229 -16.14 -53.43 26.30
C THR A 229 -17.33 -53.95 27.12
N THR A 230 -18.46 -53.23 27.09
CA THR A 230 -19.80 -53.87 27.15
C THR A 230 -20.82 -53.08 26.33
N MET A 231 -21.36 -53.72 25.29
CA MET A 231 -22.58 -53.36 24.56
C MET A 231 -23.81 -53.74 25.41
N GLU A 232 -24.87 -52.92 25.35
CA GLU A 232 -26.28 -53.27 25.06
C GLU A 232 -27.16 -52.07 25.47
N MET A 233 -27.80 -51.36 24.53
CA MET A 233 -29.03 -51.67 23.79
C MET A 233 -30.30 -51.44 24.62
N GLN A 234 -31.03 -50.35 24.35
CA GLN A 234 -32.49 -50.43 24.33
C GLN A 234 -33.13 -49.31 23.50
N ALA A 235 -34.05 -49.75 22.65
CA ALA A 235 -34.88 -48.97 21.76
C ALA A 235 -36.13 -48.43 22.48
N LEU A 236 -36.61 -47.27 22.02
CA LEU A 236 -37.99 -47.02 21.58
C LEU A 236 -37.99 -45.79 20.67
#